data_AF-A0A7X7WUS1-F1
#
_entry.id   AF-A0A7X7WUS1-F1
#
_cell.length_a   1.000
_cell.length_b   1.000
_cell.length_c   1.000
_cell.angle_alpha   90.00
_cell.angle_beta   90.00
_cell.angle_gamma   90.00
#
_symmetry.space_group_name_H-M   'P 1'
#
loop_
_entity.id
_entity.type
_entity.pdbx_description
1 polymer ?
#
loop_
_entity_poly.entity_id
_entity_poly.type
_entity_poly.pdbx_seq_one_letter_code
_entity_poly.pdbx_strand_id
1 'polypeptide(L)'
;MRCFMVLLMLLVLTGGPALAASQDAYELPEPYAGLEKAYLKEFPKLQELMDVMVATIAGQMKSPAQDILHIRVCSALAYKMALDLKLSREERMLSVVTDLLHDISKQDKKALLTDPVLFVQSAEMTAALRKAGFLKGSERFWTDEKILRSPAVGGNLALIHHITGALQAGEIMKKNGFASSEVLAVQAAILGHSTGYWYFRDMVDKAAGYKDAWQAVFPEPVGNIALFAHDADLISQFVPESVVPDASKWRLIAKNRWGAKTTADEAHVVYYVFFRLYEEAKTAPGKQLAREKWDIIRPQLITLMGLQAADDPVKAIGIPGAFRK
;
A
#
# COMPACT_ATOMS: atom_id res chain seq x y z
N MET A 1 -78.16 6.91 -0.66
CA MET A 1 -77.07 7.07 -1.64
C MET A 1 -75.74 6.90 -0.92
N ARG A 2 -74.99 5.85 -1.26
CA ARG A 2 -73.60 5.63 -0.85
C ARG A 2 -72.69 6.28 -1.90
N CYS A 3 -71.60 6.95 -1.50
CA CYS A 3 -70.23 6.64 -1.92
C CYS A 3 -69.22 7.74 -1.55
N PHE A 4 -68.27 7.32 -0.69
CA PHE A 4 -66.83 7.58 -0.69
C PHE A 4 -66.28 9.01 -0.80
N MET A 5 -65.88 9.54 0.38
CA MET A 5 -64.71 10.41 0.53
C MET A 5 -63.44 9.61 0.23
N VAL A 6 -62.65 10.03 -0.75
CA VAL A 6 -61.28 9.53 -0.96
C VAL A 6 -60.32 10.44 -0.20
N LEU A 7 -59.72 9.88 0.85
CA LEU A 7 -58.64 10.49 1.62
C LEU A 7 -57.32 10.30 0.84
N LEU A 8 -56.77 11.37 0.28
CA LEU A 8 -55.46 11.33 -0.37
C LEU A 8 -54.37 11.57 0.71
N MET A 9 -53.78 10.49 1.22
CA MET A 9 -52.56 10.57 2.04
C MET A 9 -51.38 10.94 1.14
N LEU A 10 -50.89 12.18 1.25
CA LEU A 10 -49.58 12.57 0.76
C LEU A 10 -48.51 11.96 1.68
N LEU A 11 -47.88 10.87 1.23
CA LEU A 11 -46.59 10.42 1.75
C LEU A 11 -45.52 11.45 1.35
N VAL A 12 -45.22 12.37 2.26
CA VAL A 12 -43.99 13.18 2.18
C VAL A 12 -42.84 12.25 2.56
N LEU A 13 -42.19 11.65 1.55
CA LEU A 13 -40.88 11.06 1.70
C LEU A 13 -39.90 12.19 2.02
N THR A 14 -39.56 12.38 3.29
CA THR A 14 -38.45 13.24 3.70
C THR A 14 -37.15 12.55 3.31
N GLY A 15 -36.72 12.74 2.06
CA GLY A 15 -35.33 12.55 1.69
C GLY A 15 -34.51 13.61 2.40
N GLY A 16 -33.93 13.27 3.55
CA GLY A 16 -32.92 14.12 4.18
C GLY A 16 -31.75 14.34 3.20
N PRO A 17 -31.03 15.47 3.29
CA PRO A 17 -29.83 15.66 2.48
C PRO A 17 -28.88 14.50 2.76
N ALA A 18 -28.61 13.68 1.74
CA ALA A 18 -27.54 12.72 1.80
C ALA A 18 -26.25 13.53 1.98
N LEU A 19 -25.68 13.49 3.19
CA LEU A 19 -24.36 14.03 3.42
C LEU A 19 -23.41 13.24 2.50
N ALA A 20 -22.65 13.97 1.68
CA ALA A 20 -21.61 13.35 0.85
C ALA A 20 -20.66 12.58 1.77
N ALA A 21 -20.30 11.37 1.36
CA ALA A 21 -19.37 10.55 2.11
C ALA A 21 -17.98 11.19 2.08
N SER A 22 -17.13 10.96 3.09
CA SER A 22 -15.85 11.68 3.20
C SER A 22 -14.94 11.48 1.99
N GLN A 23 -15.02 10.31 1.37
CA GLN A 23 -14.27 9.94 0.18
C GLN A 23 -14.74 10.64 -1.10
N ASP A 24 -15.98 11.17 -1.14
CA ASP A 24 -16.55 11.81 -2.33
C ASP A 24 -15.83 13.12 -2.68
N ALA A 25 -15.06 13.68 -1.74
CA ALA A 25 -14.17 14.82 -1.98
C ALA A 25 -12.95 14.48 -2.85
N TYR A 26 -12.70 13.20 -3.12
CA TYR A 26 -11.56 12.71 -3.86
C TYR A 26 -12.07 11.80 -4.99
N GLU A 27 -12.03 12.25 -6.24
CA GLU A 27 -12.58 11.45 -7.33
C GLU A 27 -11.68 10.25 -7.65
N LEU A 28 -12.24 9.04 -7.59
CA LEU A 28 -11.55 7.80 -7.91
C LEU A 28 -11.88 7.40 -9.37
N PRO A 29 -10.88 7.10 -10.22
CA PRO A 29 -11.16 6.70 -11.59
C PRO A 29 -11.73 5.28 -11.68
N GLU A 30 -12.45 4.99 -12.76
CA GLU A 30 -12.82 3.61 -13.09
C GLU A 30 -11.58 2.78 -13.49
N PRO A 31 -11.53 1.47 -13.18
CA PRO A 31 -12.59 0.65 -12.56
C PRO A 31 -12.64 0.72 -11.02
N TYR A 32 -11.76 1.49 -10.39
CA TYR A 32 -11.58 1.47 -8.94
C TYR A 32 -12.80 2.03 -8.19
N ALA A 33 -13.46 3.06 -8.74
CA ALA A 33 -14.71 3.58 -8.19
C ALA A 33 -15.83 2.52 -8.15
N GLY A 34 -15.99 1.73 -9.21
CA GLY A 34 -16.94 0.61 -9.22
C GLY A 34 -16.62 -0.45 -8.17
N LEU A 35 -15.34 -0.80 -8.01
CA LEU A 35 -14.87 -1.76 -7.01
C LEU A 35 -15.08 -1.26 -5.58
N GLU A 36 -14.85 0.03 -5.32
CA GLU A 36 -15.11 0.65 -4.02
C GLU A 36 -16.58 0.60 -3.65
N LYS A 37 -17.47 0.98 -4.57
CA LYS A 37 -18.92 0.87 -4.36
C LYS A 37 -19.32 -0.58 -4.08
N ALA A 38 -18.71 -1.55 -4.77
CA ALA A 38 -18.98 -2.96 -4.57
C ALA A 38 -18.57 -3.44 -3.17
N TYR A 39 -17.36 -3.13 -2.70
CA TYR A 39 -16.93 -3.58 -1.37
C TYR A 39 -17.64 -2.83 -0.24
N LEU A 40 -18.01 -1.55 -0.42
CA LEU A 40 -18.78 -0.81 0.59
C LEU A 40 -20.21 -1.34 0.69
N LYS A 41 -20.82 -1.73 -0.44
CA LYS A 41 -22.09 -2.44 -0.44
C LYS A 41 -21.97 -3.82 0.22
N GLU A 42 -20.88 -4.54 -0.08
CA GLU A 42 -20.63 -5.86 0.47
C GLU A 42 -20.35 -5.78 1.99
N PHE A 43 -19.65 -4.76 2.46
CA PHE A 43 -19.21 -4.59 3.84
C PHE A 43 -19.52 -3.16 4.35
N PRO A 44 -20.78 -2.86 4.71
CA PRO A 44 -21.18 -1.49 5.08
C PRO A 44 -20.37 -0.87 6.22
N LYS A 45 -19.86 -1.70 7.16
CA LYS A 45 -19.01 -1.23 8.27
C LYS A 45 -17.68 -0.59 7.82
N LEU A 46 -17.25 -0.83 6.58
CA LEU A 46 -16.00 -0.24 6.06
C LEU A 46 -16.15 1.25 5.73
N GLN A 47 -17.37 1.79 5.63
CA GLN A 47 -17.56 3.23 5.46
C GLN A 47 -17.01 4.02 6.65
N GLU A 48 -17.28 3.58 7.88
CA GLU A 48 -16.74 4.23 9.09
C GLU A 48 -15.21 4.18 9.10
N LEU A 49 -14.63 3.04 8.70
CA LEU A 49 -13.18 2.91 8.62
C LEU A 49 -12.56 3.82 7.56
N MET A 50 -13.24 3.99 6.42
CA MET A 50 -12.83 4.91 5.37
C MET A 50 -12.86 6.36 5.83
N ASP A 51 -13.88 6.76 6.59
CA ASP A 51 -13.99 8.10 7.18
C ASP A 51 -12.84 8.36 8.16
N VAL A 52 -12.50 7.36 9.00
CA VAL A 52 -11.34 7.43 9.91
C VAL A 52 -10.03 7.54 9.13
N MET A 53 -9.87 6.78 8.05
CA MET A 53 -8.70 6.85 7.19
C MET A 53 -8.54 8.26 6.59
N VAL A 54 -9.59 8.79 5.96
CA VAL A 54 -9.57 10.13 5.35
C VAL A 54 -9.21 11.20 6.37
N ALA A 55 -9.88 11.20 7.53
CA ALA A 55 -9.63 12.16 8.59
C ALA A 55 -8.19 12.07 9.14
N THR A 56 -7.68 10.84 9.30
CA THR A 56 -6.32 10.61 9.82
C THR A 56 -5.27 11.13 8.84
N ILE A 57 -5.36 10.78 7.56
CA ILE A 57 -4.39 11.22 6.54
C ILE A 57 -4.45 12.73 6.33
N ALA A 58 -5.67 13.31 6.31
CA ALA A 58 -5.84 14.77 6.22
C ALA A 58 -5.23 15.51 7.42
N GLY A 59 -5.20 14.89 8.60
CA GLY A 59 -4.55 15.45 9.78
C GLY A 59 -3.02 15.44 9.74
N GLN A 60 -2.40 14.61 8.89
CA GLN A 60 -0.94 14.45 8.84
C GLN A 60 -0.25 15.41 7.86
N MET A 61 -0.97 15.97 6.89
CA MET A 61 -0.37 16.77 5.84
C MET A 61 -1.29 17.83 5.22
N LYS A 62 -0.69 18.81 4.55
CA LYS A 62 -1.42 19.89 3.88
C LYS A 62 -2.17 19.45 2.63
N SER A 63 -1.69 18.42 1.92
CA SER A 63 -2.23 18.02 0.61
C SER A 63 -2.44 16.49 0.55
N PRO A 64 -3.46 15.96 1.25
CA PRO A 64 -3.65 14.51 1.46
C PRO A 64 -4.22 13.75 0.26
N ALA A 65 -4.64 14.47 -0.80
CA ALA A 65 -5.44 13.88 -1.88
C ALA A 65 -4.75 12.67 -2.55
N GLN A 66 -3.44 12.74 -2.79
CA GLN A 66 -2.72 11.65 -3.45
C GLN A 66 -2.58 10.42 -2.54
N ASP A 67 -2.27 10.60 -1.25
CA ASP A 67 -2.18 9.50 -0.28
C ASP A 67 -3.55 8.84 -0.06
N ILE A 68 -4.63 9.63 0.01
CA ILE A 68 -6.00 9.10 0.11
C ILE A 68 -6.38 8.30 -1.15
N LEU A 69 -6.10 8.84 -2.34
CA LEU A 69 -6.38 8.14 -3.60
C LEU A 69 -5.56 6.86 -3.74
N HIS A 70 -4.28 6.89 -3.35
CA HIS A 70 -3.41 5.70 -3.31
C HIS A 70 -4.03 4.59 -2.47
N ILE A 71 -4.40 4.89 -1.22
CA ILE A 71 -5.03 3.94 -0.30
C ILE A 71 -6.30 3.33 -0.88
N ARG A 72 -7.15 4.15 -1.51
CA ARG A 72 -8.41 3.69 -2.13
C ARG A 72 -8.19 2.82 -3.36
N VAL A 73 -7.20 3.15 -4.20
CA VAL A 73 -6.79 2.32 -5.34
C VAL A 73 -6.27 0.96 -4.84
N CYS A 74 -5.40 0.94 -3.82
CA CYS A 74 -4.90 -0.29 -3.23
C CYS A 74 -6.05 -1.16 -2.71
N SER A 75 -6.96 -0.56 -1.93
CA SER A 75 -8.14 -1.25 -1.38
C SER A 75 -9.02 -1.89 -2.46
N ALA A 76 -9.24 -1.19 -3.57
CA ALA A 76 -9.97 -1.72 -4.72
C ALA A 76 -9.22 -2.88 -5.42
N LEU A 77 -7.89 -2.79 -5.55
CA LEU A 77 -7.06 -3.85 -6.11
C LEU A 77 -7.05 -5.10 -5.23
N ALA A 78 -6.89 -4.95 -3.91
CA ALA A 78 -6.97 -6.06 -2.96
C ALA A 78 -8.34 -6.75 -3.01
N TYR A 79 -9.42 -5.98 -3.09
CA TYR A 79 -10.77 -6.53 -3.27
C TYR A 79 -10.89 -7.35 -4.57
N LYS A 80 -10.38 -6.82 -5.68
CA LYS A 80 -10.38 -7.51 -6.98
C LYS A 80 -9.62 -8.83 -6.92
N MET A 81 -8.41 -8.83 -6.37
CA MET A 81 -7.61 -10.05 -6.22
C MET A 81 -8.30 -11.09 -5.33
N ALA A 82 -8.92 -10.64 -4.24
CA ALA A 82 -9.65 -11.51 -3.32
C ALA A 82 -10.92 -12.12 -3.96
N LEU A 83 -11.59 -11.39 -4.86
CA LEU A 83 -12.68 -11.92 -5.68
C LEU A 83 -12.19 -12.97 -6.70
N ASP A 84 -11.09 -12.68 -7.41
CA ASP A 84 -10.54 -13.59 -8.42
C ASP A 84 -10.11 -14.93 -7.84
N LEU A 85 -9.57 -14.91 -6.61
CA LEU A 85 -9.20 -16.10 -5.86
C LEU A 85 -10.34 -16.71 -5.04
N LYS A 86 -11.54 -16.14 -5.15
CA LYS A 86 -12.77 -16.64 -4.48
C LYS A 86 -12.58 -16.85 -2.98
N LEU A 87 -11.87 -15.93 -2.32
CA LEU A 87 -11.62 -16.03 -0.88
C LEU A 87 -12.93 -15.98 -0.09
N SER A 88 -12.86 -16.38 1.18
CA SER A 88 -14.00 -16.25 2.09
C SER A 88 -14.44 -14.78 2.23
N ARG A 89 -15.70 -14.58 2.61
CA ARG A 89 -16.25 -13.24 2.85
C ARG A 89 -15.41 -12.45 3.87
N GLU A 90 -14.94 -13.12 4.91
CA GLU A 90 -14.09 -12.54 5.94
C GLU A 90 -12.72 -12.14 5.37
N GLU A 91 -12.02 -13.02 4.66
CA GLU A 91 -10.72 -12.68 4.06
C GLU A 91 -10.82 -11.55 3.03
N ARG A 92 -11.91 -11.49 2.24
CA ARG A 92 -12.14 -10.36 1.33
C ARG A 92 -12.27 -9.05 2.09
N MET A 93 -13.03 -9.03 3.19
CA MET A 93 -13.17 -7.85 4.05
C MET A 93 -11.84 -7.44 4.66
N LEU A 94 -11.09 -8.39 5.23
CA LEU A 94 -9.81 -8.10 5.87
C LEU A 94 -8.77 -7.62 4.86
N SER A 95 -8.81 -8.10 3.62
CA SER A 95 -7.94 -7.61 2.53
C SER A 95 -8.19 -6.12 2.23
N VAL A 96 -9.46 -5.68 2.22
CA VAL A 96 -9.81 -4.26 2.06
C VAL A 96 -9.42 -3.45 3.29
N VAL A 97 -9.68 -3.96 4.50
CA VAL A 97 -9.31 -3.28 5.76
C VAL A 97 -7.80 -3.06 5.84
N THR A 98 -7.00 -4.06 5.47
CA THR A 98 -5.54 -3.94 5.45
C THR A 98 -5.11 -2.78 4.57
N ASP A 99 -5.61 -2.68 3.35
CA ASP A 99 -5.18 -1.62 2.44
C ASP A 99 -5.78 -0.25 2.77
N LEU A 100 -6.96 -0.17 3.39
CA LEU A 100 -7.45 1.09 3.95
C LEU A 100 -6.53 1.65 5.04
N LEU A 101 -5.69 0.81 5.67
CA LEU A 101 -4.88 1.20 6.81
C LEU A 101 -3.36 1.03 6.61
N HIS A 102 -2.89 0.44 5.50
CA HIS A 102 -1.47 0.07 5.35
C HIS A 102 -0.51 1.28 5.43
N ASP A 103 -0.97 2.43 4.93
CA ASP A 103 -0.22 3.69 4.88
C ASP A 103 -0.64 4.69 5.98
N ILE A 104 -1.43 4.26 6.98
CA ILE A 104 -2.10 5.16 7.94
C ILE A 104 -1.14 6.03 8.77
N SER A 105 0.13 5.64 8.92
CA SER A 105 1.16 6.39 9.65
C SER A 105 2.30 6.90 8.77
N LYS A 106 2.21 6.79 7.45
CA LYS A 106 3.31 7.10 6.52
C LYS A 106 3.84 8.51 6.64
N GLN A 107 2.98 9.44 7.07
CA GLN A 107 3.25 10.88 7.06
C GLN A 107 3.20 11.47 8.48
N ASP A 108 2.96 10.62 9.49
CA ASP A 108 3.01 11.01 10.89
C ASP A 108 4.47 11.12 11.36
N LYS A 109 4.96 12.35 11.43
CA LYS A 109 6.33 12.67 11.88
C LYS A 109 6.62 12.26 13.32
N LYS A 110 5.61 11.90 14.11
CA LYS A 110 5.76 11.42 15.49
C LYS A 110 5.80 9.89 15.57
N ALA A 111 5.38 9.19 14.52
CA ALA A 111 5.30 7.73 14.48
C ALA A 111 6.67 7.07 14.20
N LEU A 112 7.66 7.33 15.05
CA LEU A 112 9.05 6.88 14.90
C LEU A 112 9.43 5.84 15.95
N LEU A 113 10.25 4.86 15.57
CA LEU A 113 10.77 3.84 16.50
C LEU A 113 11.87 4.37 17.43
N THR A 114 12.37 5.58 17.19
CA THR A 114 13.23 6.30 18.13
C THR A 114 12.46 6.79 19.35
N ASP A 115 11.13 6.88 19.29
CA ASP A 115 10.28 7.14 20.45
C ASP A 115 10.23 5.89 21.34
N PRO A 116 10.63 5.97 22.63
CA PRO A 116 10.66 4.80 23.51
C PRO A 116 9.29 4.14 23.74
N VAL A 117 8.21 4.93 23.78
CA VAL A 117 6.85 4.42 24.01
C VAL A 117 6.38 3.63 22.78
N LEU A 118 6.53 4.22 21.59
CA LEU A 118 6.15 3.54 20.34
C LEU A 118 7.00 2.29 20.10
N PHE A 119 8.27 2.30 20.47
CA PHE A 119 9.12 1.13 20.37
C PHE A 119 8.62 -0.02 21.25
N VAL A 120 8.28 0.25 22.51
CA VAL A 120 7.74 -0.76 23.44
C VAL A 120 6.42 -1.31 22.93
N GLN A 121 5.49 -0.45 22.50
CA GLN A 121 4.21 -0.88 21.94
C GLN A 121 4.38 -1.72 20.65
N SER A 122 5.32 -1.36 19.80
CA SER A 122 5.65 -2.13 18.58
C SER A 122 6.28 -3.49 18.93
N ALA A 123 7.07 -3.57 19.99
CA ALA A 123 7.63 -4.82 20.50
C ALA A 123 6.53 -5.75 21.05
N GLU A 124 5.57 -5.20 21.81
CA GLU A 124 4.42 -5.95 22.33
C GLU A 124 3.53 -6.49 21.20
N MET A 125 3.21 -5.66 20.21
CA MET A 125 2.50 -6.08 19.00
C MET A 125 3.26 -7.22 18.31
N THR A 126 4.56 -7.05 18.07
CA THR A 126 5.37 -8.06 17.38
C THR A 126 5.45 -9.37 18.16
N ALA A 127 5.55 -9.32 19.49
CA ALA A 127 5.52 -10.50 20.35
C ALA A 127 4.17 -11.24 20.26
N ALA A 128 3.06 -10.50 20.24
CA ALA A 128 1.72 -11.08 20.06
C ALA A 128 1.57 -11.76 18.69
N LEU A 129 2.04 -11.12 17.61
CA LEU A 129 2.02 -11.68 16.26
C LEU A 129 2.89 -12.94 16.13
N ARG A 130 4.07 -12.93 16.76
CA ARG A 130 4.97 -14.10 16.81
C ARG A 130 4.32 -15.26 17.57
N LYS A 131 3.69 -15.00 18.71
CA LYS A 131 2.95 -16.00 19.50
C LYS A 131 1.76 -16.58 18.72
N ALA A 132 1.05 -15.74 17.95
CA ALA A 132 -0.04 -16.17 17.08
C ALA A 132 0.43 -16.90 15.82
N GLY A 133 1.74 -16.95 15.55
CA GLY A 133 2.33 -17.70 14.45
C GLY A 133 2.40 -16.97 13.11
N PHE A 134 2.03 -15.68 13.06
CA PHE A 134 2.08 -14.88 11.83
C PHE A 134 3.51 -14.62 11.33
N LEU A 135 4.50 -14.67 12.23
CA LEU A 135 5.90 -14.33 11.92
C LEU A 135 6.82 -15.57 11.83
N LYS A 136 6.27 -16.77 11.68
CA LYS A 136 7.07 -18.02 11.64
C LYS A 136 8.12 -18.06 10.52
N GLY A 137 7.81 -17.48 9.36
CA GLY A 137 8.75 -17.39 8.23
C GLY A 137 9.75 -16.23 8.30
N SER A 138 9.66 -15.40 9.35
CA SER A 138 10.44 -14.16 9.49
C SER A 138 11.25 -14.16 10.79
N GLU A 139 12.09 -15.17 10.97
CA GLU A 139 12.78 -15.42 12.24
C GLU A 139 13.58 -14.21 12.74
N ARG A 140 14.28 -13.52 11.82
CA ARG A 140 15.12 -12.35 12.09
C ARG A 140 14.35 -11.03 12.24
N PHE A 141 13.06 -10.99 11.92
CA PHE A 141 12.29 -9.76 12.09
C PHE A 141 12.19 -9.38 13.57
N TRP A 142 12.47 -8.12 13.90
CA TRP A 142 12.47 -7.61 15.27
C TRP A 142 13.54 -8.25 16.19
N THR A 143 14.69 -8.66 15.66
CA THR A 143 15.79 -9.24 16.49
C THR A 143 16.99 -8.32 16.71
N ASP A 144 17.07 -7.18 16.02
CA ASP A 144 18.16 -6.20 16.16
C ASP A 144 17.62 -4.85 16.63
N GLU A 145 17.52 -4.70 17.95
CA GLU A 145 17.07 -3.46 18.59
C GLU A 145 17.96 -2.26 18.26
N LYS A 146 19.27 -2.48 18.08
CA LYS A 146 20.21 -1.39 17.76
C LYS A 146 19.87 -0.77 16.41
N ILE A 147 19.56 -1.59 15.40
CA ILE A 147 19.09 -1.10 14.10
C ILE A 147 17.75 -0.39 14.23
N LEU A 148 16.77 -1.05 14.86
CA LEU A 148 15.40 -0.56 14.94
C LEU A 148 15.27 0.77 15.71
N ARG A 149 16.19 1.04 16.65
CA ARG A 149 16.27 2.33 17.35
C ARG A 149 17.24 3.34 16.73
N SER A 150 18.02 2.95 15.72
CA SER A 150 18.98 3.87 15.11
C SER A 150 18.24 5.02 14.40
N PRO A 151 18.70 6.27 14.49
CA PRO A 151 18.07 7.37 13.75
C PRO A 151 18.03 7.15 12.23
N ALA A 152 19.00 6.42 11.67
CA ALA A 152 19.08 6.13 10.24
C ALA A 152 17.96 5.19 9.74
N VAL A 153 17.45 4.30 10.62
CA VAL A 153 16.40 3.34 10.30
C VAL A 153 15.12 3.65 11.10
N GLY A 154 15.17 3.56 12.43
CA GLY A 154 14.05 3.84 13.33
C GLY A 154 13.50 5.26 13.27
N GLY A 155 14.32 6.22 12.84
CA GLY A 155 13.92 7.62 12.62
C GLY A 155 13.45 7.91 11.19
N ASN A 156 13.40 6.91 10.30
CA ASN A 156 13.12 7.09 8.88
C ASN A 156 11.77 6.46 8.50
N LEU A 157 10.73 7.28 8.41
CA LEU A 157 9.35 6.84 8.09
C LEU A 157 9.27 5.98 6.81
N ALA A 158 10.08 6.28 5.79
CA ALA A 158 10.08 5.48 4.56
C ALA A 158 10.49 4.02 4.81
N LEU A 159 11.24 3.75 5.88
CA LEU A 159 11.70 2.41 6.25
C LEU A 159 10.88 1.75 7.35
N ILE A 160 10.08 2.49 8.13
CA ILE A 160 9.42 1.95 9.34
C ILE A 160 7.90 2.18 9.42
N HIS A 161 7.30 2.90 8.47
CA HIS A 161 5.86 3.19 8.50
C HIS A 161 4.98 1.94 8.54
N HIS A 162 5.43 0.80 8.00
CA HIS A 162 4.71 -0.46 8.10
C HIS A 162 4.61 -0.98 9.53
N ILE A 163 5.62 -0.71 10.38
CA ILE A 163 5.64 -1.12 11.79
C ILE A 163 4.71 -0.23 12.61
N THR A 164 4.92 1.08 12.55
CA THR A 164 4.11 2.03 13.33
C THR A 164 2.69 2.15 12.77
N GLY A 165 2.53 1.97 11.46
CA GLY A 165 1.25 1.81 10.76
C GLY A 165 0.48 0.59 11.22
N ALA A 166 1.11 -0.58 11.32
CA ALA A 166 0.45 -1.78 11.87
C ALA A 166 -0.01 -1.55 13.31
N LEU A 167 0.79 -0.89 14.15
CA LEU A 167 0.39 -0.55 15.51
C LEU A 167 -0.86 0.35 15.51
N GLN A 168 -0.83 1.46 14.77
CA GLN A 168 -1.94 2.41 14.71
C GLN A 168 -3.21 1.78 14.09
N ALA A 169 -3.05 0.98 13.04
CA ALA A 169 -4.15 0.26 12.41
C ALA A 169 -4.86 -0.68 13.39
N GLY A 170 -4.10 -1.40 14.22
CA GLY A 170 -4.68 -2.27 15.24
C GLY A 170 -5.50 -1.50 16.27
N GLU A 171 -5.04 -0.33 16.70
CA GLU A 171 -5.80 0.54 17.61
C GLU A 171 -7.07 1.10 16.97
N ILE A 172 -7.01 1.50 15.69
CA ILE A 172 -8.18 1.92 14.93
C ILE A 172 -9.19 0.78 14.83
N MET A 173 -8.76 -0.43 14.45
CA MET A 173 -9.63 -1.59 14.31
C MET A 173 -10.30 -1.99 15.62
N LYS A 174 -9.56 -2.00 16.74
CA LYS A 174 -10.14 -2.29 18.07
C LYS A 174 -11.26 -1.31 18.42
N LYS A 175 -11.05 -0.01 18.18
CA LYS A 175 -12.05 1.04 18.42
C LYS A 175 -13.29 0.89 17.54
N ASN A 176 -13.13 0.28 16.36
CA ASN A 176 -14.20 -0.01 15.40
C ASN A 176 -14.78 -1.43 15.57
N GLY A 177 -14.54 -2.09 16.72
CA GLY A 177 -15.22 -3.33 17.09
C GLY A 177 -14.76 -4.59 16.36
N PHE A 178 -13.58 -4.59 15.73
CA PHE A 178 -13.00 -5.81 15.14
C PHE A 178 -12.51 -6.78 16.22
N ALA A 179 -12.63 -8.07 15.95
CA ALA A 179 -12.17 -9.13 16.83
C ALA A 179 -10.63 -9.15 16.93
N SER A 180 -10.10 -9.57 18.08
CA SER A 180 -8.64 -9.63 18.30
C SER A 180 -7.91 -10.47 17.25
N SER A 181 -8.51 -11.54 16.75
CA SER A 181 -7.94 -12.36 15.67
C SER A 181 -7.87 -11.62 14.33
N GLU A 182 -8.90 -10.85 13.99
CA GLU A 182 -8.94 -10.01 12.79
C GLU A 182 -7.88 -8.91 12.88
N VAL A 183 -7.75 -8.28 14.05
CA VAL A 183 -6.72 -7.26 14.32
C VAL A 183 -5.32 -7.82 14.10
N LEU A 184 -5.00 -8.97 14.70
CA LEU A 184 -3.67 -9.58 14.53
C LEU A 184 -3.39 -9.95 13.06
N ALA A 185 -4.39 -10.45 12.33
CA ALA A 185 -4.23 -10.78 10.92
C ALA A 185 -3.92 -9.54 10.06
N VAL A 186 -4.65 -8.44 10.28
CA VAL A 186 -4.41 -7.17 9.57
C VAL A 186 -3.07 -6.55 9.97
N GLN A 187 -2.71 -6.55 11.25
CA GLN A 187 -1.41 -6.04 11.70
C GLN A 187 -0.24 -6.81 11.06
N ALA A 188 -0.32 -8.14 11.00
CA ALA A 188 0.67 -8.96 10.31
C ALA A 188 0.74 -8.63 8.81
N ALA A 189 -0.40 -8.44 8.16
CA ALA A 189 -0.46 -8.09 6.74
C ALA A 189 0.15 -6.70 6.46
N ILE A 190 -0.15 -5.71 7.30
CA ILE A 190 0.45 -4.37 7.18
C ILE A 190 1.97 -4.44 7.44
N LEU A 191 2.46 -5.25 8.37
CA LEU A 191 3.91 -5.43 8.51
C LEU A 191 4.56 -5.99 7.22
N GLY A 192 3.88 -6.87 6.51
CA GLY A 192 4.41 -7.53 5.32
C GLY A 192 4.33 -6.71 4.03
N HIS A 193 3.52 -5.65 3.96
CA HIS A 193 3.16 -5.02 2.69
C HIS A 193 4.33 -4.32 1.99
N SER A 194 5.21 -3.62 2.72
CA SER A 194 6.30 -2.82 2.12
C SER A 194 7.57 -3.61 1.79
N THR A 195 7.54 -4.94 1.88
CA THR A 195 8.76 -5.77 1.88
C THR A 195 9.38 -5.99 0.51
N GLY A 196 8.63 -5.90 -0.59
CA GLY A 196 9.16 -6.16 -1.95
C GLY A 196 9.96 -5.01 -2.57
N TYR A 197 10.09 -3.88 -1.88
CA TYR A 197 10.96 -2.80 -2.34
C TYR A 197 12.43 -3.12 -2.01
N TRP A 198 13.06 -3.92 -2.85
CA TRP A 198 14.47 -4.32 -2.69
C TRP A 198 15.42 -3.13 -2.46
N TYR A 199 15.11 -1.95 -3.02
CA TYR A 199 15.89 -0.74 -2.79
C TYR A 199 15.77 -0.18 -1.36
N PHE A 200 14.72 -0.49 -0.60
CA PHE A 200 14.64 -0.19 0.84
C PHE A 200 15.49 -1.16 1.66
N ARG A 201 15.56 -2.44 1.26
CA ARG A 201 16.43 -3.44 1.90
C ARG A 201 17.90 -2.99 1.84
N ASP A 202 18.34 -2.57 0.66
CA ASP A 202 19.66 -1.99 0.44
C ASP A 202 19.96 -0.76 1.31
N MET A 203 18.95 0.07 1.60
CA MET A 203 19.11 1.25 2.46
C MET A 203 19.34 0.84 3.92
N VAL A 204 18.64 -0.18 4.42
CA VAL A 204 18.85 -0.71 5.78
C VAL A 204 20.23 -1.34 5.91
N ASP A 205 20.64 -2.18 4.97
CA ASP A 205 21.96 -2.84 5.00
C ASP A 205 23.10 -1.82 5.01
N LYS A 206 23.00 -0.75 4.21
CA LYS A 206 23.97 0.35 4.22
C LYS A 206 23.99 1.09 5.55
N ALA A 207 22.82 1.37 6.13
CA ALA A 207 22.72 2.07 7.41
C ALA A 207 23.27 1.22 8.57
N ALA A 208 23.06 -0.10 8.52
CA ALA A 208 23.55 -1.06 9.50
C ALA A 208 25.04 -1.38 9.33
N GLY A 209 25.58 -1.25 8.12
CA GLY A 209 26.97 -1.57 7.78
C GLY A 209 27.24 -3.06 7.55
N TYR A 210 26.20 -3.88 7.41
CA TYR A 210 26.32 -5.32 7.15
C TYR A 210 25.16 -5.84 6.29
N LYS A 211 25.39 -6.95 5.57
CA LYS A 211 24.38 -7.56 4.68
C LYS A 211 23.26 -8.23 5.46
N ASP A 212 22.07 -8.25 4.89
CA ASP A 212 20.87 -8.89 5.44
C ASP A 212 20.40 -8.29 6.77
N ALA A 213 20.82 -7.07 7.09
CA ALA A 213 20.33 -6.30 8.22
C ALA A 213 18.85 -5.92 8.05
N TRP A 214 18.42 -5.74 6.81
CA TRP A 214 17.03 -5.48 6.42
C TRP A 214 16.04 -6.51 6.98
N GLN A 215 16.46 -7.76 7.20
CA GLN A 215 15.60 -8.82 7.74
C GLN A 215 15.14 -8.53 9.18
N ALA A 216 15.83 -7.64 9.91
CA ALA A 216 15.39 -7.17 11.21
C ALA A 216 14.21 -6.17 11.13
N VAL A 217 14.02 -5.54 9.96
CA VAL A 217 13.08 -4.44 9.74
C VAL A 217 11.87 -4.89 8.91
N PHE A 218 12.07 -5.78 7.94
CA PHE A 218 11.02 -6.20 7.00
C PHE A 218 10.74 -7.71 7.13
N PRO A 219 9.55 -8.11 7.61
CA PRO A 219 9.12 -9.51 7.63
C PRO A 219 8.51 -9.92 6.29
N GLU A 220 8.75 -11.15 5.83
CA GLU A 220 8.10 -11.65 4.60
C GLU A 220 6.57 -11.74 4.77
N PRO A 221 5.78 -11.36 3.74
CA PRO A 221 4.33 -11.45 3.78
C PRO A 221 3.89 -12.91 3.77
N VAL A 222 2.97 -13.27 4.68
CA VAL A 222 2.44 -14.63 4.80
C VAL A 222 0.92 -14.61 4.74
N GLY A 223 0.35 -15.46 3.89
CA GLY A 223 -1.10 -15.58 3.70
C GLY A 223 -1.68 -14.56 2.72
N ASN A 224 -2.88 -14.83 2.22
CA ASN A 224 -3.47 -14.07 1.12
C ASN A 224 -3.59 -12.57 1.42
N ILE A 225 -4.03 -12.20 2.62
CA ILE A 225 -4.24 -10.79 3.01
C ILE A 225 -2.93 -9.99 2.88
N ALA A 226 -1.81 -10.53 3.40
CA ALA A 226 -0.50 -9.88 3.32
C ALA A 226 0.03 -9.82 1.88
N LEU A 227 -0.17 -10.89 1.11
CA LEU A 227 0.26 -10.94 -0.29
C LEU A 227 -0.55 -9.96 -1.17
N PHE A 228 -1.83 -9.77 -0.88
CA PHE A 228 -2.67 -8.81 -1.61
C PHE A 228 -2.30 -7.37 -1.26
N ALA A 229 -2.07 -7.05 0.01
CA ALA A 229 -1.63 -5.72 0.40
C ALA A 229 -0.26 -5.37 -0.23
N HIS A 230 0.65 -6.35 -0.26
CA HIS A 230 1.91 -6.23 -0.96
C HIS A 230 1.73 -5.94 -2.46
N ASP A 231 0.95 -6.78 -3.14
CA ASP A 231 0.72 -6.65 -4.58
C ASP A 231 -0.03 -5.35 -4.91
N ALA A 232 -1.04 -4.97 -4.12
CA ALA A 232 -1.86 -3.80 -4.36
C ALA A 232 -1.07 -2.49 -4.22
N ASP A 233 -0.26 -2.34 -3.17
CA ASP A 233 0.65 -1.19 -2.99
C ASP A 233 1.73 -1.13 -4.09
N LEU A 234 2.19 -2.29 -4.57
CA LEU A 234 3.11 -2.37 -5.68
C LEU A 234 2.47 -1.95 -7.01
N ILE A 235 1.30 -2.51 -7.33
CA ILE A 235 0.59 -2.31 -8.60
C ILE A 235 0.09 -0.87 -8.72
N SER A 236 -0.31 -0.24 -7.61
CA SER A 236 -0.78 1.16 -7.62
C SER A 236 0.31 2.15 -8.09
N GLN A 237 1.60 1.74 -8.10
CA GLN A 237 2.68 2.53 -8.69
C GLN A 237 2.69 2.51 -10.23
N PHE A 238 2.03 1.53 -10.88
CA PHE A 238 2.03 1.31 -12.33
C PHE A 238 1.02 2.23 -13.04
N VAL A 239 1.19 3.53 -12.83
CA VAL A 239 0.38 4.59 -13.46
C VAL A 239 1.24 5.27 -14.53
N PRO A 240 0.97 5.10 -15.84
CA PRO A 240 1.80 5.63 -16.92
C PRO A 240 2.16 7.11 -16.76
N GLU A 241 1.21 7.94 -16.32
CA GLU A 241 1.34 9.37 -16.12
C GLU A 241 2.35 9.71 -15.01
N SER A 242 2.54 8.81 -14.03
CA SER A 242 3.51 8.98 -12.95
C SER A 242 4.91 8.45 -13.32
N VAL A 243 5.04 7.74 -14.45
CA VAL A 243 6.25 6.97 -14.81
C VAL A 243 6.93 7.46 -16.07
N VAL A 244 6.17 7.72 -17.13
CA VAL A 244 6.70 7.93 -18.48
C VAL A 244 6.97 9.40 -18.79
N PRO A 245 6.05 10.36 -18.55
CA PRO A 245 6.24 11.74 -18.95
C PRO A 245 7.51 12.36 -18.36
N ASP A 246 8.08 13.34 -19.06
CA ASP A 246 9.17 14.13 -18.50
C ASP A 246 8.73 14.79 -17.19
N ALA A 247 9.68 14.88 -16.24
CA ALA A 247 9.44 15.35 -14.88
C ALA A 247 8.33 14.61 -14.09
N SER A 248 7.88 13.43 -14.55
CA SER A 248 6.96 12.59 -13.77
C SER A 248 7.60 12.11 -12.46
N LYS A 249 6.77 11.68 -11.49
CA LYS A 249 7.19 11.26 -10.14
C LYS A 249 8.42 10.35 -10.19
N TRP A 250 8.36 9.26 -10.97
CA TRP A 250 9.43 8.27 -10.98
C TRP A 250 10.68 8.74 -11.73
N ARG A 251 10.53 9.59 -12.74
CA ARG A 251 11.65 10.25 -13.45
C ARG A 251 12.40 11.20 -12.53
N LEU A 252 11.68 11.96 -11.70
CA LEU A 252 12.28 12.81 -10.67
C LEU A 252 12.96 11.99 -9.57
N ILE A 253 12.36 10.86 -9.15
CA ILE A 253 13.02 9.96 -8.19
C ILE A 253 14.31 9.38 -8.80
N ALA A 254 14.33 9.01 -10.08
CA ALA A 254 15.54 8.53 -10.75
C ALA A 254 16.67 9.55 -10.72
N LYS A 255 16.38 10.82 -10.98
CA LYS A 255 17.34 11.93 -10.84
C LYS A 255 17.81 12.08 -9.39
N ASN A 256 16.87 12.24 -8.46
CA ASN A 256 17.16 12.68 -7.09
C ASN A 256 17.74 11.58 -6.20
N ARG A 257 17.28 10.34 -6.36
CA ARG A 257 17.68 9.20 -5.52
C ARG A 257 18.82 8.40 -6.13
N TRP A 258 18.79 8.19 -7.44
CA TRP A 258 19.72 7.30 -8.14
C TRP A 258 20.68 8.03 -9.08
N GLY A 259 20.61 9.38 -9.11
CA GLY A 259 21.59 10.21 -9.78
C GLY A 259 21.54 10.18 -11.29
N ALA A 260 20.42 9.75 -11.89
CA ALA A 260 20.23 9.76 -13.35
C ALA A 260 20.43 11.18 -13.91
N LYS A 261 21.14 11.30 -15.05
CA LYS A 261 21.57 12.60 -15.59
C LYS A 261 20.87 12.99 -16.87
N THR A 262 20.51 12.02 -17.69
CA THR A 262 19.87 12.23 -18.99
C THR A 262 18.49 11.56 -19.05
N THR A 263 17.71 11.92 -20.07
CA THR A 263 16.42 11.29 -20.33
C THR A 263 16.53 9.77 -20.52
N ALA A 264 17.60 9.30 -21.16
CA ALA A 264 17.87 7.87 -21.33
C ALA A 264 18.23 7.20 -20.00
N ASP A 265 19.08 7.83 -19.18
CA ASP A 265 19.48 7.29 -17.87
C ASP A 265 18.27 7.16 -16.93
N GLU A 266 17.42 8.17 -16.91
CA GLU A 266 16.20 8.16 -16.11
C GLU A 266 15.26 7.04 -16.56
N ALA A 267 15.05 6.89 -17.88
CA ALA A 267 14.25 5.80 -18.42
C ALA A 267 14.83 4.44 -18.04
N HIS A 268 16.16 4.29 -18.10
CA HIS A 268 16.84 3.04 -17.77
C HIS A 268 16.68 2.67 -16.30
N VAL A 269 16.89 3.65 -15.40
CA VAL A 269 16.68 3.48 -13.96
C VAL A 269 15.23 3.14 -13.65
N VAL A 270 14.27 3.91 -14.18
CA VAL A 270 12.84 3.69 -13.94
C VAL A 270 12.40 2.34 -14.51
N TYR A 271 12.84 1.99 -15.73
CA TYR A 271 12.57 0.68 -16.32
C TYR A 271 13.02 -0.43 -15.39
N TYR A 272 14.26 -0.37 -14.89
CA TYR A 272 14.79 -1.42 -14.03
C TYR A 272 14.04 -1.53 -12.71
N VAL A 273 13.64 -0.41 -12.11
CA VAL A 273 12.80 -0.40 -10.91
C VAL A 273 11.47 -1.10 -11.18
N PHE A 274 10.74 -0.68 -12.22
CA PHE A 274 9.43 -1.25 -12.53
C PHE A 274 9.48 -2.71 -13.01
N PHE A 275 10.54 -3.08 -13.73
CA PHE A 275 10.82 -4.48 -14.07
C PHE A 275 10.95 -5.32 -12.80
N ARG A 276 11.75 -4.87 -11.83
CA ARG A 276 11.91 -5.57 -10.55
C ARG A 276 10.63 -5.60 -9.73
N LEU A 277 9.86 -4.51 -9.70
CA LEU A 277 8.54 -4.50 -9.05
C LEU A 277 7.60 -5.53 -9.69
N TYR A 278 7.54 -5.58 -11.02
CA TYR A 278 6.73 -6.57 -11.72
C TYR A 278 7.15 -8.01 -11.39
N GLU A 279 8.44 -8.27 -11.20
CA GLU A 279 8.93 -9.58 -10.76
C GLU A 279 8.60 -9.90 -9.30
N GLU A 280 8.47 -8.89 -8.44
CA GLU A 280 8.18 -9.05 -7.01
C GLU A 280 6.70 -9.32 -6.70
N ALA A 281 5.78 -9.05 -7.64
CA ALA A 281 4.36 -9.39 -7.46
C ALA A 281 4.20 -10.89 -7.12
N LYS A 282 3.56 -11.17 -5.98
CA LYS A 282 3.56 -12.50 -5.33
C LYS A 282 2.39 -13.37 -5.74
N THR A 283 1.28 -12.78 -6.17
CA THR A 283 0.07 -13.52 -6.53
C THR A 283 -0.13 -13.56 -8.04
N ALA A 284 -0.76 -14.63 -8.53
CA ALA A 284 -1.14 -14.73 -9.94
C ALA A 284 -2.03 -13.55 -10.42
N PRO A 285 -3.12 -13.17 -9.71
CA PRO A 285 -3.93 -12.02 -10.13
C PRO A 285 -3.17 -10.70 -10.01
N GLY A 286 -2.35 -10.50 -8.96
CA GLY A 286 -1.53 -9.30 -8.82
C GLY A 286 -0.52 -9.15 -9.96
N LYS A 287 0.15 -10.24 -10.33
CA LYS A 287 1.08 -10.27 -11.47
C LYS A 287 0.38 -9.98 -12.80
N GLN A 288 -0.85 -10.46 -12.99
CA GLN A 288 -1.65 -10.13 -14.17
C GLN A 288 -2.00 -8.64 -14.21
N LEU A 289 -2.49 -8.07 -13.11
CA LEU A 289 -2.83 -6.65 -13.02
C LEU A 289 -1.59 -5.76 -13.24
N ALA A 290 -0.44 -6.13 -12.67
CA ALA A 290 0.83 -5.47 -12.92
C ALA A 290 1.21 -5.53 -14.42
N ARG A 291 1.01 -6.69 -15.06
CA ARG A 291 1.32 -6.90 -16.48
C ARG A 291 0.51 -5.96 -17.39
N GLU A 292 -0.78 -5.83 -17.14
CA GLU A 292 -1.69 -4.98 -17.95
C GLU A 292 -1.19 -3.53 -18.04
N LYS A 293 -0.68 -2.99 -16.92
CA LYS A 293 -0.10 -1.65 -16.88
C LYS A 293 1.34 -1.62 -17.39
N TRP A 294 2.12 -2.64 -17.06
CA TRP A 294 3.51 -2.75 -17.48
C TRP A 294 3.66 -2.82 -19.00
N ASP A 295 2.77 -3.53 -19.70
CA ASP A 295 2.78 -3.63 -21.15
C ASP A 295 2.52 -2.28 -21.85
N ILE A 296 1.93 -1.30 -21.15
CA ILE A 296 1.77 0.08 -21.62
C ILE A 296 3.02 0.92 -21.32
N ILE A 297 3.57 0.81 -20.11
CA ILE A 297 4.69 1.61 -19.60
C ILE A 297 6.01 1.22 -20.28
N ARG A 298 6.29 -0.10 -20.31
CA ARG A 298 7.55 -0.68 -20.75
C ARG A 298 8.02 -0.17 -22.12
N PRO A 299 7.24 -0.29 -23.21
CA PRO A 299 7.71 0.11 -24.54
C PRO A 299 8.04 1.61 -24.62
N GLN A 300 7.34 2.45 -23.86
CA GLN A 300 7.59 3.89 -23.85
C GLN A 300 8.92 4.22 -23.18
N LEU A 301 9.23 3.57 -22.04
CA LEU A 301 10.54 3.72 -21.40
C LEU A 301 11.68 3.22 -22.30
N ILE A 302 11.48 2.11 -23.02
CA ILE A 302 12.46 1.56 -23.99
C ILE A 302 12.76 2.56 -25.11
N THR A 303 11.73 3.17 -25.69
CA THR A 303 11.90 4.21 -26.72
C THR A 303 12.70 5.41 -26.19
N LEU A 304 12.48 5.83 -24.94
CA LEU A 304 13.25 6.92 -24.32
C LEU A 304 14.73 6.60 -24.12
N MET A 305 15.11 5.31 -24.11
CA MET A 305 16.50 4.85 -24.09
C MET A 305 17.14 4.78 -25.49
N GLY A 306 16.38 5.07 -26.56
CA GLY A 306 16.84 4.93 -27.94
C GLY A 306 16.89 3.48 -28.44
N LEU A 307 16.20 2.56 -27.76
CA LEU A 307 16.12 1.14 -28.11
C LEU A 307 14.82 0.82 -28.88
N GLN A 308 14.77 -0.34 -29.54
CA GLN A 308 13.54 -0.83 -30.16
C GLN A 308 12.58 -1.32 -29.08
N ALA A 309 11.27 -1.05 -29.20
CA ALA A 309 10.30 -1.34 -28.14
C ALA A 309 10.23 -2.80 -27.66
N ALA A 310 10.72 -3.75 -28.45
CA ALA A 310 10.79 -5.18 -28.11
C ALA A 310 12.11 -5.62 -27.46
N ASP A 311 13.10 -4.72 -27.40
CA ASP A 311 14.40 -5.00 -26.79
C ASP A 311 14.25 -5.26 -25.28
N ASP A 312 15.20 -6.01 -24.74
CA ASP A 312 15.39 -6.16 -23.29
C ASP A 312 16.54 -5.23 -22.86
N PRO A 313 16.26 -4.08 -22.23
CA PRO A 313 17.28 -3.13 -21.79
C PRO A 313 18.33 -3.74 -20.86
N VAL A 314 17.97 -4.74 -20.04
CA VAL A 314 18.94 -5.39 -19.15
C VAL A 314 19.97 -6.17 -19.95
N LYS A 315 19.55 -6.81 -21.04
CA LYS A 315 20.46 -7.52 -21.96
C LYS A 315 21.21 -6.57 -22.89
N ALA A 316 20.53 -5.55 -23.40
CA ALA A 316 21.09 -4.64 -24.39
C ALA A 316 22.12 -3.66 -23.82
N ILE A 317 21.81 -3.07 -22.66
CA ILE A 317 22.63 -1.99 -22.06
C ILE A 317 22.99 -2.25 -20.59
N GLY A 318 22.66 -3.44 -20.06
CA GLY A 318 22.99 -3.86 -18.70
C GLY A 318 22.05 -3.31 -17.62
N ILE A 319 22.38 -3.60 -16.37
CA ILE A 319 21.71 -3.01 -15.19
C ILE A 319 22.15 -1.53 -15.05
N PRO A 320 21.29 -0.60 -14.61
CA PRO A 320 21.69 0.78 -14.35
C PRO A 320 22.81 0.88 -13.31
N GLY A 321 23.75 1.82 -13.48
CA GLY A 321 24.93 1.96 -12.62
C GLY A 321 24.60 2.07 -11.12
N ALA A 322 23.48 2.70 -10.76
CA ALA A 322 23.01 2.82 -9.38
C ALA A 322 22.73 1.47 -8.69
N PHE A 323 22.59 0.40 -9.47
CA PHE A 323 22.14 -0.91 -9.03
C PHE A 323 23.12 -2.05 -9.36
N ARG A 324 24.29 -1.74 -9.92
CA ARG A 324 25.40 -2.69 -10.11
C ARG A 324 26.14 -2.83 -8.79
N LYS A 325 25.71 -3.76 -7.93
CA LYS A 325 26.38 -4.08 -6.66
C LYS A 325 26.47 -5.58 -6.47
#